data_AF-T1J7B8-F1
#
_entry.id   AF-T1J7B8-F1
#
_cell.length_a   1.000
_cell.length_b   1.000
_cell.length_c   1.000
_cell.angle_alpha   90.00
_cell.angle_beta   90.00
_cell.angle_gamma   90.00
#
_symmetry.space_group_name_H-M   'P 1'
#
loop_
_entity.id
_entity.type
_entity.pdbx_description
1 polymer ?
#
loop_
_entity_poly.entity_id
_entity_poly.type
_entity_poly.pdbx_seq_one_letter_code
_entity_poly.pdbx_strand_id
1 'polypeptide(L)'
;MYEDRKCTYEPKDKNLRKQLDDAQPINISYNEVITFRCYDITTFLLTGSKSVKCTYNKWKGRIPTCKKLQLRSVENAPVITYETEGKEEFVDNNGTLHIPHISKLSLKCWWFQVNGDPKCEWNGQKINFENAEQNEDRLLHS
;
A
#
# COMPACT_ATOMS: atom_id res chain seq x y z
N MET A 1 -27.34 -24.72 -5.98
CA MET A 1 -26.03 -24.94 -5.32
C MET A 1 -25.02 -23.96 -5.89
N TYR A 2 -24.77 -22.84 -5.20
CA TYR A 2 -23.86 -21.76 -5.66
C TYR A 2 -22.99 -21.20 -4.52
N GLU A 3 -22.76 -21.97 -3.45
CA GLU A 3 -21.94 -21.52 -2.30
C GLU A 3 -20.43 -21.56 -2.57
N ASP A 4 -19.98 -22.26 -3.62
CA ASP A 4 -18.55 -22.47 -3.92
C ASP A 4 -17.86 -21.39 -4.77
N ARG A 5 -18.32 -20.14 -4.65
CA ARG A 5 -17.82 -19.01 -5.45
C ARG A 5 -17.29 -17.87 -4.61
N LYS A 6 -16.88 -18.12 -3.35
CA LYS A 6 -16.38 -17.07 -2.47
C LYS A 6 -15.10 -17.49 -1.77
N CYS A 7 -14.16 -16.57 -1.64
CA CYS A 7 -12.90 -16.77 -0.93
C CYS A 7 -12.95 -16.08 0.42
N THR A 8 -12.55 -16.80 1.46
CA THR A 8 -12.45 -16.25 2.82
C THR A 8 -11.06 -15.65 3.03
N TYR A 9 -11.01 -14.41 3.53
CA TYR A 9 -9.79 -13.74 3.97
C TYR A 9 -9.79 -13.61 5.50
N GLU A 10 -8.82 -14.26 6.13
CA GLU A 10 -8.57 -14.17 7.56
C GLU A 10 -7.25 -13.41 7.78
N PRO A 11 -7.25 -12.29 8.53
CA PRO A 11 -6.04 -11.54 8.83
C PRO A 11 -5.09 -12.38 9.69
N LYS A 12 -3.92 -12.75 9.13
CA LYS A 12 -2.85 -13.45 9.87
C LYS A 12 -1.71 -12.53 10.29
N ASP A 13 -1.49 -11.47 9.52
CA ASP A 13 -0.47 -10.46 9.77
C ASP A 13 -1.14 -9.15 10.12
N LYS A 14 -0.94 -8.67 11.36
CA LYS A 14 -1.51 -7.42 11.87
C LYS A 14 -1.01 -6.17 11.15
N ASN A 15 0.11 -6.26 10.45
CA ASN A 15 0.69 -5.16 9.69
C ASN A 15 0.21 -5.16 8.23
N LEU A 16 -0.59 -6.15 7.82
CA LEU A 16 -1.14 -6.25 6.48
C LEU A 16 -2.53 -5.63 6.41
N ARG A 17 -2.73 -4.70 5.48
CA ARG A 17 -4.01 -4.05 5.21
C ARG A 17 -4.53 -4.50 3.85
N LYS A 18 -5.80 -4.91 3.81
CA LYS A 18 -6.54 -5.11 2.56
C LYS A 18 -7.09 -3.76 2.09
N GLN A 19 -7.05 -3.52 0.80
CA GLN A 19 -7.63 -2.34 0.15
C GLN A 19 -9.10 -2.62 -0.20
N LEU A 20 -9.88 -3.03 0.80
CA LEU A 20 -11.35 -3.01 0.79
C LEU A 20 -11.73 -2.27 2.08
N ASP A 21 -12.72 -1.39 2.00
CA ASP A 21 -13.16 -0.53 3.10
C ASP A 21 -13.12 -1.22 4.47
N ASP A 22 -12.74 -0.46 5.51
CA ASP A 22 -12.58 -0.96 6.89
C ASP A 22 -13.87 -1.63 7.43
N ALA A 23 -15.00 -1.44 6.75
CA ALA A 23 -16.24 -2.18 6.94
C ALA A 23 -16.47 -3.25 5.84
N GLN A 24 -16.09 -4.51 6.12
CA GLN A 24 -16.49 -5.78 5.46
C GLN A 24 -15.85 -6.13 4.08
N PRO A 25 -16.01 -7.36 3.55
CA PRO A 25 -16.35 -8.65 4.16
C PRO A 25 -15.11 -9.56 4.28
N ILE A 26 -15.21 -10.58 5.13
CA ILE A 26 -14.29 -11.73 5.17
C ILE A 26 -14.44 -12.58 3.91
N ASN A 27 -15.61 -12.54 3.25
CA ASN A 27 -15.94 -13.33 2.07
C ASN A 27 -15.91 -12.48 0.80
N ILE A 28 -15.04 -12.83 -0.13
CA ILE A 28 -14.75 -12.13 -1.38
C ILE A 28 -15.32 -12.93 -2.55
N SER A 29 -15.99 -12.30 -3.51
CA SER A 29 -16.71 -12.98 -4.59
C SER A 29 -15.76 -13.55 -5.67
N TYR A 30 -16.22 -14.57 -6.39
CA TYR A 30 -15.50 -15.14 -7.53
C TYR A 30 -15.09 -14.04 -8.53
N ASN A 31 -13.86 -14.15 -9.03
CA ASN A 31 -13.20 -13.20 -9.92
C ASN A 31 -12.86 -11.83 -9.32
N GLU A 32 -13.22 -11.51 -8.08
CA GLU A 32 -12.76 -10.29 -7.43
C GLU A 32 -11.25 -10.32 -7.18
N VAL A 33 -10.62 -9.17 -7.29
CA VAL A 33 -9.21 -8.97 -6.99
C VAL A 33 -9.11 -8.10 -5.75
N ILE A 34 -8.34 -8.55 -4.77
CA ILE A 34 -8.04 -7.76 -3.59
C ILE A 34 -6.57 -7.37 -3.61
N THR A 35 -6.30 -6.14 -3.18
CA THR A 35 -4.97 -5.56 -3.13
C THR A 35 -4.57 -5.38 -1.67
N PHE A 36 -3.28 -5.55 -1.40
CA PHE A 36 -2.70 -5.42 -0.08
C PHE A 36 -1.63 -4.35 -0.02
N ARG A 37 -1.46 -3.80 1.17
CA ARG A 37 -0.32 -2.98 1.54
C ARG A 37 0.06 -3.23 2.99
N CYS A 38 1.25 -2.81 3.37
CA CYS A 38 1.58 -2.73 4.78
C CYS A 38 0.92 -1.49 5.41
N TYR A 39 0.59 -1.60 6.69
CA TYR A 39 -0.02 -0.54 7.48
C TYR A 39 0.82 0.74 7.43
N ASP A 40 2.12 0.59 7.69
CA ASP A 40 3.13 1.64 7.58
C ASP A 40 4.05 1.32 6.40
N ILE A 41 4.02 2.19 5.39
CA ILE A 41 4.79 2.06 4.15
C ILE A 41 6.29 2.33 4.34
N THR A 42 6.70 2.95 5.46
CA THR A 42 8.09 3.26 5.78
C THR A 42 8.76 2.19 6.63
N THR A 43 7.99 1.50 7.47
CA THR A 43 8.51 0.52 8.44
C THR A 43 8.42 -0.92 7.96
N PHE A 44 7.54 -1.24 7.00
CA PHE A 44 7.30 -2.62 6.57
C PHE A 44 7.36 -2.78 5.06
N LEU A 45 8.01 -3.87 4.63
CA LEU A 45 8.08 -4.29 3.25
C LEU A 45 7.05 -5.37 2.96
N LEU A 46 6.24 -5.15 1.92
CA LEU A 46 5.32 -6.16 1.41
C LEU A 46 6.11 -7.26 0.70
N THR A 47 6.00 -8.49 1.21
CA THR A 47 6.66 -9.67 0.67
C THR A 47 5.62 -10.55 -0.04
N GLY A 48 5.73 -10.67 -1.36
CA GLY A 48 4.79 -11.43 -2.20
C GLY A 48 4.02 -10.55 -3.17
N SER A 49 2.94 -11.09 -3.74
CA SER A 49 2.12 -10.37 -4.71
C SER A 49 1.26 -9.30 -4.04
N LYS A 50 1.28 -8.07 -4.59
CA LYS A 50 0.44 -6.96 -4.11
C LYS A 50 -1.05 -7.27 -4.20
N SER A 51 -1.46 -8.14 -5.12
CA SER A 51 -2.85 -8.54 -5.29
C SER A 51 -3.01 -10.04 -5.45
N VAL A 52 -4.17 -10.54 -5.04
CA VAL A 52 -4.62 -11.90 -5.37
C VAL A 52 -6.03 -11.87 -5.93
N LYS A 53 -6.36 -12.89 -6.73
CA LYS A 53 -7.69 -13.02 -7.34
C LYS A 53 -8.45 -14.16 -6.69
N CYS A 54 -9.70 -13.93 -6.31
CA CYS A 54 -10.57 -15.00 -5.86
C CYS A 54 -11.00 -15.88 -7.04
N THR A 55 -10.85 -17.19 -6.87
CA THR A 55 -11.31 -18.20 -7.82
C THR A 55 -12.37 -19.09 -7.15
N TYR A 56 -12.43 -20.39 -7.42
CA TYR A 56 -13.40 -21.30 -6.81
C TYR A 56 -12.98 -21.64 -5.37
N ASN A 57 -13.41 -20.83 -4.40
CA ASN A 57 -13.07 -20.93 -2.97
C ASN A 57 -11.57 -20.86 -2.63
N LYS A 58 -10.74 -20.43 -3.57
CA LYS A 58 -9.29 -20.37 -3.40
C LYS A 58 -8.74 -19.09 -3.98
N TRP A 59 -7.72 -18.56 -3.31
CA TRP A 59 -6.93 -17.46 -3.82
C TRP A 59 -6.00 -17.95 -4.92
N LYS A 60 -6.03 -17.27 -6.08
CA LYS A 60 -4.97 -17.41 -7.09
C LYS A 60 -3.79 -16.55 -6.64
N GLY A 61 -2.74 -17.22 -6.19
CA GLY A 61 -1.57 -16.59 -5.57
C GLY A 61 -1.55 -16.82 -4.06
N ARG A 62 -0.50 -16.33 -3.41
CA ARG A 62 -0.37 -16.36 -1.95
C ARG A 62 -0.67 -14.98 -1.40
N ILE A 63 -1.43 -14.93 -0.31
CA ILE A 63 -1.61 -13.69 0.46
C ILE A 63 -0.21 -13.23 0.90
N PRO A 64 0.18 -11.97 0.62
CA PRO A 64 1.49 -11.45 0.99
C PRO A 64 1.62 -11.27 2.51
N THR A 65 2.82 -11.00 2.99
CA THR A 65 3.10 -10.64 4.38
C THR A 65 3.87 -9.34 4.47
N CYS A 66 3.91 -8.72 5.65
CA CYS A 66 4.63 -7.50 5.92
C CYS A 66 5.85 -7.78 6.79
N LYS A 67 7.04 -7.72 6.18
CA LYS A 67 8.31 -7.90 6.88
C LYS A 67 8.77 -6.57 7.46
N LYS A 68 9.06 -6.52 8.75
CA LYS A 68 9.62 -5.32 9.39
C LYS A 68 10.98 -4.99 8.78
N LEU A 69 11.11 -3.77 8.30
CA LEU A 69 12.36 -3.23 7.81
C LEU A 69 13.26 -2.86 8.99
N GLN A 70 14.56 -3.05 8.80
CA GLN A 70 15.58 -2.68 9.76
C GLN A 70 16.49 -1.64 9.11
N LEU A 71 16.54 -0.44 9.68
CA LEU A 71 17.34 0.70 9.19
C LEU A 71 18.81 0.37 8.90
N ARG A 72 19.36 -0.63 9.59
CA ARG A 72 20.76 -1.05 9.48
C ARG A 72 20.88 -2.55 9.26
N SER A 73 20.16 -3.10 8.29
CA SER A 73 20.32 -4.50 7.89
C SER A 73 20.96 -4.63 6.51
N VAL A 74 22.00 -5.46 6.43
CA VAL A 74 22.70 -5.81 5.17
C VAL A 74 21.90 -6.85 4.38
N GLU A 75 21.05 -7.61 5.06
CA GLU A 75 20.25 -8.71 4.48
C GLU A 75 18.88 -8.27 3.96
N ASN A 76 18.37 -7.13 4.44
CA ASN A 76 17.05 -6.62 4.06
C ASN A 76 17.18 -5.51 3.01
N ALA A 77 16.10 -5.28 2.27
CA ALA A 77 16.01 -4.13 1.37
C ALA A 77 16.24 -2.82 2.15
N PRO A 78 16.89 -1.81 1.52
CA PRO A 78 17.12 -0.52 2.16
C PRO A 78 15.80 0.13 2.54
N VAL A 79 15.82 0.83 3.66
CA VAL A 79 14.66 1.60 4.14
C VAL A 79 14.66 2.93 3.42
N ILE A 80 13.54 3.29 2.79
CA ILE A 80 13.31 4.64 2.29
C ILE A 80 12.46 5.38 3.33
N THR A 81 13.06 6.36 3.97
CA THR A 81 12.35 7.31 4.84
C THR A 81 12.15 8.62 4.09
N TYR A 82 11.09 9.35 4.42
CA TYR A 82 10.81 10.65 3.83
C TYR A 82 10.57 11.71 4.89
N GLU A 83 10.89 12.95 4.55
CA GLU A 83 10.62 14.14 5.34
C GLU A 83 10.00 15.19 4.41
N THR A 84 8.90 15.80 4.84
CA THR A 84 8.23 16.90 4.13
C THR A 84 8.40 18.19 4.92
N GLU A 85 8.81 19.26 4.24
CA GLU A 85 8.80 20.61 4.80
C GLU A 85 7.40 21.22 4.57
N GLY A 86 6.37 20.64 5.23
CA GLY A 86 4.94 20.95 5.10
C GLY A 86 4.13 20.26 6.22
N LYS A 87 2.82 20.54 6.36
CA LYS A 87 1.96 19.92 7.40
C LYS A 87 0.75 19.14 6.85
N GLU A 88 0.61 19.06 5.53
CA GLU A 88 -0.61 18.55 4.88
C GLU A 88 -0.34 17.27 4.06
N GLU A 89 0.78 16.58 4.31
CA GLU A 89 0.99 15.26 3.71
C GLU A 89 0.03 14.21 4.28
N PHE A 90 -0.43 13.30 3.43
CA PHE A 90 -1.18 12.13 3.87
C PHE A 90 -0.89 10.93 2.98
N VAL A 91 -1.08 9.73 3.53
CA VAL A 91 -1.00 8.48 2.77
C VAL A 91 -2.41 7.99 2.51
N ASP A 92 -2.78 7.82 1.25
CA ASP A 92 -4.11 7.33 0.89
C ASP A 92 -4.28 5.83 1.16
N ASN A 93 -5.48 5.33 0.91
CA ASN A 93 -5.79 3.91 1.08
C ASN A 93 -4.98 2.97 0.17
N ASN A 94 -4.45 3.48 -0.94
CA ASN A 94 -3.62 2.75 -1.89
C ASN A 94 -2.14 2.70 -1.47
N GLY A 95 -1.77 3.44 -0.41
CA GLY A 95 -0.39 3.60 0.04
C GLY A 95 0.37 4.68 -0.74
N THR A 96 -0.32 5.58 -1.43
CA THR A 96 0.28 6.72 -2.13
C THR A 96 0.49 7.86 -1.15
N LEU A 97 1.71 8.40 -1.10
CA LEU A 97 2.02 9.60 -0.34
C LEU A 97 1.63 10.84 -1.17
N HIS A 98 0.64 11.57 -0.69
CA HIS A 98 0.20 12.85 -1.25
C HIS A 98 0.92 13.99 -0.55
N ILE A 99 1.50 14.89 -1.34
CA ILE A 99 2.33 15.98 -0.85
C ILE A 99 1.89 17.27 -1.56
N PRO A 100 1.65 18.37 -0.82
CA PRO A 100 1.34 19.65 -1.43
C PRO A 100 2.43 20.12 -2.40
N HIS A 101 2.04 20.78 -3.49
CA HIS A 101 2.98 21.27 -4.52
C HIS A 101 4.03 22.25 -3.98
N ILE A 102 3.71 22.98 -2.92
CA ILE A 102 4.62 23.96 -2.30
C ILE A 102 5.61 23.33 -1.33
N SER A 103 5.43 22.05 -0.99
CA SER A 103 6.27 21.36 -0.03
C SER A 103 7.52 20.81 -0.68
N LYS A 104 8.59 20.70 0.11
CA LYS A 104 9.83 20.04 -0.28
C LYS A 104 9.84 18.63 0.29
N LEU A 105 9.93 17.62 -0.59
CA LEU A 105 10.10 16.21 -0.22
C LEU A 105 11.59 15.87 -0.19
N SER A 106 12.06 15.39 0.96
CA SER A 106 13.39 14.80 1.10
C SER A 106 13.25 13.29 1.27
N LEU A 107 13.79 12.51 0.33
CA LEU A 107 13.89 11.05 0.45
C LEU A 107 15.28 10.65 0.93
N LYS A 108 15.33 9.83 1.98
CA LYS A 108 16.56 9.25 2.52
C LYS A 108 16.52 7.74 2.33
N CYS A 109 17.43 7.23 1.50
CA CYS A 109 17.66 5.80 1.34
C CYS A 109 18.77 5.36 2.30
N TRP A 110 18.43 4.49 3.24
CA TRP A 110 19.40 3.90 4.16
C TRP A 110 20.07 2.70 3.50
N TRP A 111 21.18 2.95 2.80
CA TRP A 111 21.97 1.93 2.08
C TRP A 111 23.38 1.79 2.67
N PHE A 112 23.89 0.57 2.70
CA PHE A 112 25.24 0.27 3.17
C PHE A 112 26.26 0.54 2.06
N GLN A 113 27.16 1.49 2.28
CA GLN A 113 28.19 1.89 1.31
C GLN A 113 29.10 0.73 0.85
N VAL A 114 29.25 -0.32 1.67
CA VAL A 114 30.01 -1.54 1.29
C VAL A 114 29.40 -2.26 0.08
N ASN A 115 28.11 -2.06 -0.21
CA ASN A 115 27.43 -2.67 -1.35
C ASN A 115 27.40 -1.74 -2.59
N GLY A 116 28.26 -0.72 -2.62
CA GLY A 116 28.34 0.26 -3.72
C GLY A 116 27.25 1.33 -3.64
N ASP A 117 27.03 2.03 -4.76
CA ASP A 117 26.02 3.08 -4.85
C ASP A 117 24.62 2.49 -5.17
N PRO A 118 23.56 2.88 -4.44
CA PRO A 118 22.22 2.40 -4.72
C PRO A 118 21.69 3.03 -6.01
N LYS A 119 20.98 2.23 -6.83
CA LYS A 119 20.22 2.76 -7.96
C LYS A 119 18.85 3.24 -7.47
N CYS A 120 18.65 4.55 -7.43
CA CYS A 120 17.35 5.14 -7.13
C CYS A 120 16.53 5.28 -8.42
N GLU A 121 15.28 4.80 -8.40
CA GLU A 121 14.32 5.00 -9.49
C GLU A 121 13.16 5.84 -8.96
N TRP A 122 12.74 6.84 -9.74
CA TRP A 122 11.63 7.74 -9.40
C TRP A 122 10.40 7.42 -10.24
N ASN A 123 9.26 7.23 -9.58
CA ASN A 123 7.96 6.95 -10.21
C ASN A 123 6.85 7.92 -9.76
N GLY A 124 7.20 9.09 -9.23
CA GLY A 124 6.23 10.08 -8.80
C GLY A 124 5.58 10.83 -9.97
N GLN A 125 4.30 11.17 -9.83
CA GLN A 125 3.50 11.85 -10.83
C GLN A 125 2.89 13.14 -10.26
N LYS A 126 2.90 14.23 -11.05
CA LYS A 126 2.17 15.45 -10.73
C LYS A 126 0.67 15.19 -10.90
N ILE A 127 -0.10 15.31 -9.82
CA ILE A 127 -1.57 15.25 -9.86
C ILE A 127 -2.17 16.65 -9.70
N ASN A 128 -3.20 16.95 -10.49
CA ASN A 128 -4.01 18.16 -10.35
C ASN A 128 -5.25 17.79 -9.52
N PHE A 129 -5.41 18.43 -8.35
CA PHE A 129 -6.53 18.16 -7.43
C PHE A 129 -7.87 18.74 -7.89
N GLU A 130 -7.91 19.53 -8.97
CA GLU A 130 -9.16 20.08 -9.55
C GLU A 130 -10.17 18.99 -10.00
N ASN A 131 -9.73 17.73 -10.15
CA ASN A 131 -10.59 16.60 -10.48
C ASN A 131 -10.94 15.70 -9.27
N ALA A 132 -10.46 16.01 -8.06
CA ALA A 132 -10.69 15.20 -6.86
C ALA A 132 -11.90 15.67 -6.03
N GLU A 133 -12.23 16.96 -6.06
CA GLU A 133 -13.32 17.55 -5.27
C GLU A 133 -14.73 17.32 -5.87
N GLN A 134 -14.86 16.96 -7.14
CA GLN A 134 -16.19 16.71 -7.75
C GLN A 134 -16.91 15.45 -7.26
N ASN A 135 -16.28 14.61 -6.44
CA ASN A 135 -16.91 13.40 -5.88
C ASN A 135 -17.22 13.46 -4.38
N GLU A 136 -16.81 14.49 -3.64
CA GLU A 136 -17.22 14.68 -2.24
C GLU A 136 -18.41 15.65 -2.09
N ASP A 137 -18.63 16.55 -3.06
CA ASP A 137 -19.77 17.48 -3.04
C ASP A 137 -21.14 16.87 -3.39
N ARG A 138 -21.22 15.56 -3.71
CA ARG A 138 -22.51 14.84 -3.89
C ARG A 138 -23.00 14.07 -2.66
N LEU A 139 -22.27 14.09 -1.54
CA LEU A 139 -22.66 13.37 -0.32
C LEU A 139 -23.01 14.28 0.87
N LEU A 140 -23.03 15.61 0.70
CA LEU A 140 -23.51 16.55 1.72
C LEU A 140 -24.83 17.27 1.38
N HIS A 141 -25.46 16.93 0.24
CA HIS A 141 -26.80 17.39 -0.14
C HIS A 141 -27.69 16.29 -0.72
N SER A 142 -27.86 15.16 -0.01
CA SER A 142 -29.02 14.28 -0.17
C SER A 142 -29.58 13.84 1.18
#